data_AF-A0A970RKQ7-F1
#
_entry.id   AF-A0A970RKQ7-F1
#
_cell.length_a   1.000
_cell.length_b   1.000
_cell.length_c   1.000
_cell.angle_alpha   90.00
_cell.angle_beta   90.00
_cell.angle_gamma   90.00
#
_symmetry.space_group_name_H-M   'P 1'
#
loop_
_entity.id
_entity.type
_entity.pdbx_description
1 polymer ?
#
loop_
_entity_poly.entity_id
_entity_poly.type
_entity_poly.pdbx_seq_one_letter_code
_entity_poly.pdbx_strand_id
1 'polypeptide(L)'
;GMTLCALHNGGGVGIGKAINGGFGLVLDGRESTDEIIRSAMMWDVLGGVARRAWARNPNAMEVSREVNRRYPGKYHITLPYTTEEDDVKKAVDALFEKKDGD
;
A
#
# COMPACT_ATOMS: atom_id res chain seq x y z
N GLY A 1 16.06 -1.97 -10.06
CA GLY A 1 17.45 -2.23 -9.67
C GLY A 1 17.67 -3.55 -8.95
N MET A 2 16.60 -4.24 -8.51
CA MET A 2 16.73 -5.56 -7.89
C MET A 2 17.36 -6.56 -8.88
N THR A 3 18.21 -7.45 -8.39
CA THR A 3 18.95 -8.41 -9.22
C THR A 3 18.03 -9.46 -9.84
N LEU A 4 17.01 -9.88 -9.09
CA LEU A 4 15.99 -10.82 -9.52
C LEU A 4 14.64 -10.40 -8.93
N CYS A 5 13.57 -10.47 -9.71
CA CYS A 5 12.20 -10.36 -9.23
C CYS A 5 11.43 -11.63 -9.62
N ALA A 6 10.59 -12.10 -8.72
CA ALA A 6 9.74 -13.26 -8.95
C ALA A 6 8.29 -12.92 -8.57
N LEU A 7 7.35 -13.39 -9.39
CA LEU A 7 5.92 -13.30 -9.14
C LEU A 7 5.31 -14.69 -9.28
N HIS A 8 4.65 -15.17 -8.25
CA HIS A 8 4.15 -16.52 -8.15
C HIS A 8 2.62 -16.54 -7.99
N ASN A 9 2.02 -17.65 -8.41
CA ASN A 9 0.59 -17.94 -8.24
C ASN A 9 0.41 -19.01 -7.14
N GLY A 10 -0.17 -18.60 -6.02
CA GLY A 10 -0.62 -19.51 -4.98
C GLY A 10 0.40 -19.86 -3.91
N GLY A 11 1.44 -19.04 -3.70
CA GLY A 11 2.39 -19.25 -2.62
C GLY A 11 1.70 -19.37 -1.26
N GLY A 12 2.05 -20.41 -0.50
CA GLY A 12 1.51 -20.70 0.83
C GLY A 12 0.10 -21.32 0.83
N VAL A 13 -0.84 -20.79 0.05
CA VAL A 13 -2.28 -21.14 0.14
C VAL A 13 -2.82 -21.98 -1.02
N GLY A 14 -2.00 -22.25 -2.04
CA GLY A 14 -2.37 -23.03 -3.22
C GLY A 14 -2.80 -22.18 -4.41
N ILE A 15 -2.77 -22.79 -5.60
CA ILE A 15 -2.98 -22.15 -6.90
C ILE A 15 -4.31 -21.39 -6.94
N GLY A 16 -4.27 -20.14 -7.41
CA GLY A 16 -5.42 -19.27 -7.62
C GLY A 16 -5.89 -18.51 -6.40
N LYS A 17 -5.32 -18.74 -5.21
CA LYS A 17 -5.76 -18.12 -3.95
C LYS A 17 -4.89 -16.94 -3.49
N ALA A 18 -3.72 -16.76 -4.08
CA ALA A 18 -2.84 -15.63 -3.80
C ALA A 18 -1.98 -15.29 -5.03
N ILE A 19 -1.66 -14.01 -5.15
CA ILE A 19 -0.57 -13.53 -6.01
C ILE A 19 0.47 -12.97 -5.05
N ASN A 20 1.66 -13.55 -5.03
CA ASN A 20 2.74 -13.18 -4.13
C ASN A 20 4.03 -12.97 -4.91
N GLY A 21 4.77 -11.92 -4.54
CA GLY A 21 6.04 -11.57 -5.16
C GLY A 21 7.15 -11.50 -4.13
N GLY A 22 8.38 -11.51 -4.64
CA GLY A 22 9.58 -11.27 -3.86
C GLY A 22 10.73 -10.90 -4.81
N PHE A 23 11.82 -10.43 -4.24
CA PHE A 23 13.01 -10.10 -5.02
C PHE A 23 14.27 -10.61 -4.32
N GLY A 24 15.33 -10.78 -5.11
CA GLY A 24 16.69 -10.99 -4.65
C GLY A 24 17.55 -9.80 -5.03
N LEU A 25 18.46 -9.40 -4.14
CA LEU A 25 19.40 -8.32 -4.36
C LEU A 25 20.80 -8.78 -3.96
N VAL A 26 21.71 -8.83 -4.94
CA VAL A 26 23.11 -9.19 -4.73
C VAL A 26 23.84 -8.00 -4.13
N LEU A 27 24.59 -8.26 -3.06
CA LEU A 27 25.43 -7.28 -2.38
C LEU A 27 26.89 -7.58 -2.72
N ASP A 28 27.43 -6.87 -3.72
CA ASP A 28 28.76 -7.12 -4.28
C ASP A 28 29.79 -6.04 -3.92
N GLY A 29 29.43 -5.09 -3.05
CA GLY A 29 30.32 -4.04 -2.53
C GLY A 29 30.58 -2.88 -3.49
N ARG A 30 29.89 -2.80 -4.63
CA ARG A 30 30.01 -1.65 -5.54
C ARG A 30 29.15 -0.48 -5.07
N GLU A 31 29.64 0.74 -5.25
CA GLU A 31 28.90 1.98 -4.95
C GLU A 31 27.57 2.06 -5.71
N SER A 32 27.52 1.58 -6.95
CA SER A 32 26.26 1.49 -7.71
C SER A 32 25.22 0.60 -7.04
N THR A 33 25.67 -0.44 -6.32
CA THR A 33 24.78 -1.36 -5.59
C THR A 33 24.22 -0.69 -4.34
N ASP A 34 24.98 0.19 -3.68
CA ASP A 34 24.48 0.98 -2.54
C ASP A 34 23.32 1.88 -2.95
N GLU A 35 23.42 2.56 -4.10
CA GLU A 35 22.33 3.39 -4.62
C GLU A 35 21.08 2.56 -4.96
N ILE A 36 21.26 1.36 -5.49
CA ILE A 36 20.17 0.41 -5.72
C ILE A 36 19.50 0.02 -4.40
N ILE A 37 20.27 -0.33 -3.37
CA ILE A 37 19.74 -0.75 -2.05
C ILE A 37 18.90 0.36 -1.44
N ARG A 38 19.41 1.61 -1.44
CA ARG A 38 18.72 2.78 -0.86
C ARG A 38 17.34 3.01 -1.47
N SER A 39 17.17 2.73 -2.76
CA SER A 39 15.89 2.87 -3.46
C SER A 39 15.01 1.62 -3.34
N ALA A 40 15.56 0.44 -3.63
CA ALA A 40 14.81 -0.82 -3.70
C ALA A 40 14.15 -1.17 -2.36
N MET A 41 14.85 -1.00 -1.25
CA MET A 41 14.31 -1.25 0.10
C MET A 41 13.13 -0.34 0.42
N MET A 42 13.24 0.94 0.07
CA MET A 42 12.17 1.90 0.31
C MET A 42 10.93 1.54 -0.49
N TRP A 43 11.07 1.18 -1.77
CA TRP A 43 9.93 0.80 -2.61
C TRP A 43 9.25 -0.50 -2.15
N ASP A 44 10.03 -1.53 -1.81
CA ASP A 44 9.49 -2.84 -1.38
C ASP A 44 8.64 -2.72 -0.12
N VAL A 45 9.11 -1.94 0.87
CA VAL A 45 8.40 -1.74 2.13
C VAL A 45 7.26 -0.73 1.98
N LEU A 46 7.53 0.45 1.42
CA LEU A 46 6.56 1.54 1.42
C LEU A 46 5.37 1.27 0.51
N GLY A 47 5.51 0.49 -0.57
CA GLY A 47 4.36 0.08 -1.38
C GLY A 47 3.34 -0.71 -0.55
N GLY A 48 3.83 -1.61 0.32
CA GLY A 48 2.99 -2.38 1.22
C GLY A 48 2.36 -1.53 2.33
N VAL A 49 3.11 -0.57 2.88
CA VAL A 49 2.61 0.40 3.87
C VAL A 49 1.52 1.27 3.26
N ALA A 50 1.77 1.86 2.09
CA ALA A 50 0.83 2.73 1.38
C ALA A 50 -0.50 2.01 1.10
N ARG A 51 -0.46 0.78 0.57
CA ARG A 51 -1.68 0.01 0.29
C ARG A 51 -2.48 -0.30 1.56
N ARG A 52 -1.80 -0.62 2.67
CA ARG A 52 -2.45 -0.88 3.97
C ARG A 52 -3.00 0.40 4.59
N ALA A 53 -2.29 1.51 4.46
CA ALA A 53 -2.76 2.82 4.89
C ALA A 53 -4.03 3.20 4.14
N TRP A 54 -4.04 3.02 2.81
CA TRP A 54 -5.22 3.26 1.97
C TRP A 54 -6.40 2.36 2.35
N ALA A 55 -6.14 1.12 2.75
CA ALA A 55 -7.14 0.21 3.33
C ALA A 55 -7.53 0.57 4.78
N ARG A 56 -7.15 1.76 5.27
CA ARG A 56 -7.47 2.31 6.60
C ARG A 56 -6.85 1.56 7.78
N ASN A 57 -5.71 0.88 7.60
CA ASN A 57 -4.98 0.32 8.73
C ASN A 57 -4.33 1.45 9.56
N PRO A 58 -4.63 1.57 10.88
CA PRO A 58 -4.21 2.71 11.70
C PRO A 58 -2.69 2.85 11.79
N ASN A 59 -1.99 1.73 12.03
CA ASN A 59 -0.53 1.72 12.16
C ASN A 59 0.13 2.10 10.83
N ALA A 60 -0.38 1.60 9.71
CA ALA A 60 0.15 1.95 8.39
C ALA A 60 -0.10 3.43 8.05
N MET A 61 -1.25 4.00 8.43
CA MET A 61 -1.53 5.42 8.27
C MET A 61 -0.59 6.28 9.12
N GLU A 62 -0.29 5.88 10.35
CA GLU A 62 0.70 6.54 11.21
C GLU A 62 2.09 6.54 10.57
N VAL A 63 2.57 5.37 10.15
CA VAL A 63 3.87 5.24 9.46
C VAL A 63 3.89 6.07 8.17
N SER A 64 2.79 6.10 7.42
CA SER A 64 2.69 6.89 6.18
C SER A 64 2.79 8.39 6.45
N ARG A 65 2.15 8.90 7.51
CA ARG A 65 2.30 10.30 7.95
C ARG A 65 3.76 10.62 8.29
N GLU A 66 4.41 9.74 9.02
CA GLU A 66 5.82 9.92 9.41
C GLU A 66 6.75 9.90 8.19
N VAL A 67 6.55 8.98 7.26
CA VAL A 67 7.31 8.91 6.00
C VAL A 67 7.16 10.19 5.20
N ASN A 68 5.92 10.70 5.04
CA ASN A 68 5.67 11.95 4.32
C ASN A 68 6.36 13.15 4.99
N ARG A 69 6.40 13.18 6.32
CA ARG A 69 7.08 14.24 7.10
C ARG A 69 8.61 14.14 6.98
N ARG A 70 9.16 12.93 7.06
CA ARG A 70 10.61 12.69 7.12
C ARG A 70 11.30 12.77 5.77
N TYR A 71 10.57 12.51 4.67
CA TYR A 71 11.13 12.48 3.32
C TYR A 71 10.42 13.45 2.35
N PRO A 72 10.33 14.75 2.68
CA PRO A 72 9.64 15.73 1.83
C PRO A 72 10.31 15.82 0.46
N GLY A 73 9.50 15.89 -0.60
CA GLY A 73 9.95 15.98 -2.00
C GLY A 73 10.59 14.72 -2.58
N LYS A 74 10.76 13.64 -1.79
CA LYS A 74 11.29 12.35 -2.26
C LYS A 74 10.22 11.28 -2.32
N TYR A 75 9.44 11.13 -1.25
CA TYR A 75 8.35 10.17 -1.16
C TYR A 75 7.07 10.88 -0.73
N HIS A 76 5.95 10.40 -1.23
CA HIS A 76 4.65 10.84 -0.78
C HIS A 76 3.64 9.69 -0.88
N ILE A 77 3.05 9.35 0.26
CA ILE A 77 1.99 8.35 0.38
C ILE A 77 0.67 9.09 0.56
N THR A 78 -0.28 8.87 -0.34
CA THR A 78 -1.64 9.37 -0.21
C THR A 78 -2.33 8.73 0.99
N LEU A 79 -2.83 9.55 1.91
CA LEU A 79 -3.57 9.11 3.08
C LEU A 79 -5.09 9.14 2.78
N PRO A 80 -5.85 8.11 3.19
CA PRO A 80 -7.29 8.17 3.06
C PRO A 80 -7.88 9.13 4.10
N TYR A 81 -8.94 9.83 3.70
CA TYR A 81 -9.83 10.53 4.62
C TYR A 81 -11.07 9.67 4.82
N THR A 82 -11.36 9.35 6.07
CA THR A 82 -12.53 8.54 6.43
C THR A 82 -13.78 9.40 6.48
N THR A 83 -14.89 8.84 6.03
CA THR A 83 -16.22 9.40 6.22
C THR A 83 -16.84 8.83 7.49
N GLU A 84 -17.73 9.60 8.14
CA GLU A 84 -18.55 9.12 9.25
C GLU A 84 -19.61 8.12 8.75
N GLU A 85 -19.71 6.97 9.40
CA GLU A 85 -20.61 5.88 8.98
C GLU A 85 -22.08 6.31 8.99
N ASP A 86 -22.46 7.13 9.98
CA ASP A 86 -23.83 7.66 10.10
C ASP A 86 -24.22 8.55 8.93
N ASP A 87 -23.28 9.34 8.39
CA ASP A 87 -23.54 10.20 7.23
C ASP A 87 -23.68 9.38 5.96
N VAL A 88 -22.87 8.32 5.82
CA VAL A 88 -23.02 7.35 4.72
C VAL A 88 -24.37 6.65 4.80
N LYS A 89 -24.75 6.17 5.99
CA LYS A 89 -26.03 5.49 6.21
C LYS A 89 -27.21 6.39 5.86
N LYS A 90 -27.24 7.62 6.38
CA LYS A 90 -28.29 8.61 6.05
C LYS A 90 -28.37 8.89 4.56
N ALA A 91 -27.23 9.03 3.88
CA ALA A 91 -27.19 9.27 2.44
C ALA A 91 -27.75 8.08 1.63
N VAL A 92 -27.45 6.86 2.06
CA VAL A 92 -27.99 5.63 1.45
C VAL A 92 -29.49 5.53 1.71
N ASP A 93 -29.95 5.67 2.96
CA ASP A 93 -31.37 5.58 3.33
C ASP A 93 -32.20 6.60 2.51
N ALA A 94 -31.74 7.85 2.40
CA ALA A 94 -32.41 8.89 1.62
C ALA A 94 -32.52 8.60 0.11
N LEU A 95 -31.60 7.80 -0.45
CA LEU A 95 -31.64 7.38 -1.86
C LEU A 95 -32.68 6.27 -2.10
N PHE A 96 -32.93 5.42 -1.11
CA PHE A 96 -33.80 4.24 -1.25
C PHE A 96 -35.21 4.46 -0.68
N GLU A 97 -35.42 5.32 0.33
CA GLU A 97 -36.76 5.70 0.81
C GLU A 97 -37.60 6.41 -0.27
N LYS A 98 -36.96 7.06 -1.24
CA LYS A 98 -37.66 7.68 -2.38
C LYS A 98 -38.22 6.69 -3.41
N LYS A 99 -37.91 5.40 -3.34
CA LYS A 99 -38.32 4.40 -4.34
C LYS A 99 -39.62 3.66 -4.03
N ASP A 100 -40.08 3.66 -2.79
CA ASP A 100 -41.26 2.89 -2.39
C ASP A 100 -42.59 3.67 -2.53
N GLY A 101 -42.58 4.80 -3.26
CA GLY A 101 -43.73 5.70 -3.39
C GLY A 101 -44.03 6.24 -4.80
N ASP A 102 -43.40 5.73 -5.86
CA ASP A 102 -43.74 6.00 -7.27
C ASP A 102 -44.33 4.74 -7.94
#